data_AF-A0A182E3M2-F1
#
_entry.id   AF-A0A182E3M2-F1
#
_cell.length_a   1.000
_cell.length_b   1.000
_cell.length_c   1.000
_cell.angle_alpha   90.00
_cell.angle_beta   90.00
_cell.angle_gamma   90.00
#
_symmetry.space_group_name_H-M   'P 1'
#
loop_
_entity.id
_entity.type
_entity.pdbx_description
1 polymer ?
#
loop_
_entity_poly.entity_id
_entity_poly.type
_entity_poly.pdbx_seq_one_letter_code
_entity_poly.pdbx_strand_id
1 'polypeptide(L)'
;MVGNDYLVVIGDLLKDAKTKPIITAIKLLPLGGAFYAYKTNPTERDMLNSLVERRRQMVLLPNSIHNEKADEEIASRTLYIDQNRLKLINCILFSILIKLPDSDDVCLYENRDSILRRWWWQRYDDIIDIGAFNKWLKLGKSFENYDINENEFNNPISKFA
;
A
#
# COMPACT_ATOMS: atom_id res chain seq x y z
N MET A 1 -29.74 -25.44 -19.58
CA MET A 1 -30.30 -24.12 -19.95
C MET A 1 -29.92 -23.13 -18.86
N VAL A 2 -28.65 -22.69 -18.81
CA VAL A 2 -28.11 -21.90 -17.67
C VAL A 2 -28.20 -20.38 -17.93
N GLY A 3 -28.17 -19.96 -19.20
CA GLY A 3 -28.28 -18.54 -19.58
C GLY A 3 -29.62 -17.90 -19.21
N ASN A 4 -30.70 -18.69 -19.20
CA ASN A 4 -32.03 -18.18 -18.85
C ASN A 4 -32.12 -17.80 -17.36
N ASP A 5 -31.45 -18.55 -16.48
CA ASP A 5 -31.43 -18.27 -15.04
C ASP A 5 -30.70 -16.96 -14.74
N TYR A 6 -29.59 -16.66 -15.43
CA TYR A 6 -28.90 -15.37 -15.28
C TYR A 6 -29.76 -14.18 -15.72
N LEU A 7 -30.52 -14.33 -16.82
CA LEU A 7 -31.44 -13.27 -17.28
C LEU A 7 -32.58 -13.03 -16.30
N VAL A 8 -33.11 -14.09 -15.67
CA VAL A 8 -34.12 -13.98 -14.61
C VAL A 8 -33.55 -13.25 -13.40
N VAL A 9 -32.35 -13.59 -12.94
CA VAL A 9 -31.66 -12.91 -11.84
C VAL A 9 -31.47 -11.41 -12.13
N ILE A 10 -31.06 -11.06 -13.35
CA ILE A 10 -30.93 -9.65 -13.76
C ILE A 10 -32.30 -8.95 -13.75
N GLY A 11 -33.34 -9.60 -14.28
CA GLY A 11 -34.70 -9.07 -14.28
C GLY A 11 -35.24 -8.81 -12.87
N ASP A 12 -34.97 -9.70 -11.93
CA ASP A 12 -35.41 -9.54 -10.54
C ASP A 12 -34.57 -8.50 -9.78
N LEU A 13 -33.27 -8.38 -10.07
CA LEU A 13 -32.44 -7.27 -9.56
C LEU A 13 -32.98 -5.90 -10.00
N LEU A 14 -33.44 -5.76 -11.25
CA LEU A 14 -34.02 -4.52 -11.75
C LEU A 14 -35.36 -4.18 -11.06
N LYS A 15 -36.20 -5.19 -10.80
CA LYS A 15 -37.44 -5.02 -10.03
C LYS A 15 -37.15 -4.64 -8.58
N ASP A 16 -36.18 -5.29 -7.94
CA ASP A 16 -35.73 -4.98 -6.58
C ASP A 16 -35.13 -3.57 -6.47
N ALA A 17 -34.38 -3.12 -7.49
CA ALA A 17 -33.87 -1.75 -7.56
C ALA A 17 -35.01 -0.71 -7.57
N LYS A 18 -36.11 -1.01 -8.27
CA LYS A 18 -37.27 -0.11 -8.37
C LYS A 18 -38.14 -0.11 -7.11
N THR A 19 -38.27 -1.25 -6.44
CA THR A 19 -39.12 -1.40 -5.25
C THR A 19 -38.41 -0.99 -3.96
N LYS A 20 -37.11 -1.27 -3.84
CA LYS A 20 -36.31 -1.05 -2.62
C LYS A 20 -34.92 -0.50 -2.97
N PRO A 21 -34.82 0.74 -3.47
CA PRO A 21 -33.56 1.29 -4.00
C PRO A 21 -32.44 1.35 -2.96
N ILE A 22 -32.77 1.67 -1.69
CA ILE A 22 -31.77 1.76 -0.60
C ILE A 22 -31.17 0.39 -0.30
N ILE A 23 -32.00 -0.64 -0.17
CA ILE A 23 -31.54 -2.00 0.15
C ILE A 23 -30.71 -2.56 -1.01
N THR A 24 -31.15 -2.33 -2.25
CA THR A 24 -30.42 -2.74 -3.45
C THR A 24 -29.08 -2.02 -3.58
N ALA A 25 -29.02 -0.72 -3.26
CA ALA A 25 -27.77 0.03 -3.22
C ALA A 25 -26.78 -0.54 -2.20
N ILE A 26 -27.24 -0.86 -0.98
CA ILE A 26 -26.40 -1.50 0.05
C ILE A 26 -25.87 -2.85 -0.42
N LYS A 27 -26.69 -3.65 -1.11
CA LYS A 27 -26.29 -4.95 -1.68
C LYS A 27 -25.25 -4.81 -2.81
N LEU A 28 -25.35 -3.77 -3.63
CA LEU A 28 -24.42 -3.52 -4.76
C LEU A 28 -23.14 -2.80 -4.34
N LEU A 29 -23.12 -2.14 -3.18
CA LEU A 29 -21.97 -1.37 -2.71
C LEU A 29 -20.68 -2.20 -2.61
N PRO A 30 -20.66 -3.44 -2.08
CA PRO A 30 -19.45 -4.26 -2.06
C PRO A 30 -18.92 -4.60 -3.45
N LEU A 31 -19.81 -4.86 -4.41
CA LEU A 31 -19.44 -5.13 -5.81
C LEU A 31 -18.82 -3.89 -6.46
N GLY A 32 -19.44 -2.72 -6.27
CA GLY A 32 -18.88 -1.45 -6.74
C GLY A 32 -17.55 -1.12 -6.09
N GLY A 33 -17.42 -1.35 -4.78
CA GLY A 33 -16.19 -1.15 -4.02
C GLY A 33 -15.07 -2.09 -4.47
N ALA A 34 -15.36 -3.37 -4.70
CA ALA A 34 -14.39 -4.34 -5.23
C ALA A 34 -13.95 -3.99 -6.65
N PHE A 35 -14.88 -3.58 -7.53
CA PHE A 35 -14.54 -3.13 -8.87
C PHE A 35 -13.68 -1.87 -8.86
N TYR A 36 -14.01 -0.92 -7.98
CA TYR A 36 -13.22 0.29 -7.78
C TYR A 36 -11.82 -0.04 -7.24
N ALA A 37 -11.72 -0.90 -6.23
CA ALA A 37 -10.45 -1.36 -5.66
C ALA A 37 -9.58 -2.08 -6.72
N TYR A 38 -10.18 -2.95 -7.53
CA TYR A 38 -9.50 -3.61 -8.64
C TYR A 38 -8.93 -2.61 -9.65
N LYS A 39 -9.75 -1.64 -10.06
CA LYS A 39 -9.34 -0.61 -11.05
C LYS A 39 -8.28 0.34 -10.50
N THR A 40 -8.30 0.60 -9.21
CA THR A 40 -7.38 1.52 -8.53
C THR A 40 -6.27 0.80 -7.77
N ASN A 41 -6.02 -0.46 -8.09
CA ASN A 41 -4.97 -1.23 -7.43
C ASN A 41 -3.58 -0.68 -7.87
N PRO A 42 -2.76 -0.16 -6.93
CA PRO A 42 -1.51 0.50 -7.30
C PRO A 42 -0.48 -0.48 -7.86
N THR A 43 0.19 -0.07 -8.93
CA THR A 43 1.27 -0.81 -9.58
C THR A 43 2.65 -0.45 -9.01
N GLU A 44 3.68 -1.16 -9.44
CA GLU A 44 5.08 -0.83 -9.06
C GLU A 44 5.47 0.57 -9.54
N ARG A 45 4.98 0.99 -10.72
CA ARG A 45 5.19 2.34 -11.23
C ARG A 45 4.52 3.38 -10.34
N ASP A 46 3.32 3.09 -9.83
CA ASP A 46 2.61 3.99 -8.93
C ASP A 46 3.32 4.10 -7.57
N MET A 47 3.94 3.01 -7.11
CA MET A 47 4.82 3.03 -5.93
C MET A 47 6.03 3.93 -6.14
N LEU A 48 6.76 3.76 -7.24
CA LEU A 48 7.92 4.59 -7.57
C LEU A 48 7.54 6.07 -7.73
N ASN A 49 6.46 6.36 -8.45
CA ASN A 49 5.93 7.71 -8.60
C ASN A 49 5.57 8.33 -7.24
N SER A 50 4.90 7.57 -6.38
CA SER A 50 4.57 8.02 -5.02
C SER A 50 5.82 8.31 -4.20
N LEU A 51 6.84 7.45 -4.26
CA LEU A 51 8.10 7.65 -3.54
C LEU A 51 8.84 8.91 -4.03
N VAL A 52 8.91 9.12 -5.34
CA VAL A 52 9.53 10.31 -5.94
C VAL A 52 8.80 11.58 -5.52
N GLU A 53 7.46 11.57 -5.55
CA GLU A 53 6.65 12.72 -5.14
C GLU A 53 6.86 13.05 -3.66
N ARG A 54 6.90 12.04 -2.79
CA ARG A 54 7.17 12.21 -1.35
C ARG A 54 8.58 12.73 -1.09
N ARG A 55 9.58 12.22 -1.81
CA ARG A 55 10.95 12.74 -1.75
C ARG A 55 11.01 14.20 -2.19
N ARG A 56 10.29 14.58 -3.24
CA ARG A 56 10.19 15.97 -3.68
C ARG A 56 9.63 16.88 -2.58
N GLN A 57 8.61 16.42 -1.85
CA GLN A 57 8.04 17.17 -0.72
C GLN A 57 9.08 17.41 0.38
N MET A 58 9.86 16.39 0.74
CA MET A 58 10.93 16.53 1.75
C MET A 58 12.04 17.49 1.29
N VAL A 59 12.46 17.44 0.03
CA VAL A 59 13.54 18.30 -0.49
C VAL A 59 13.20 19.79 -0.43
N LEU A 60 11.91 20.15 -0.38
CA LEU A 60 11.47 21.54 -0.25
C LEU A 60 11.54 22.06 1.19
N LEU A 61 11.69 21.19 2.17
CA LEU A 61 11.77 21.55 3.57
C LEU A 61 13.23 21.60 4.05
N PRO A 62 13.55 22.45 5.03
CA PRO A 62 14.82 22.36 5.74
C PRO A 62 14.89 21.07 6.56
N ASN A 63 16.05 20.41 6.55
CA ASN A 63 16.29 19.19 7.32
C ASN A 63 16.01 19.33 8.83
N SER A 64 16.03 20.54 9.40
CA SER A 64 15.76 20.77 10.82
C SER A 64 14.33 20.43 11.24
N ILE A 65 13.36 20.64 10.33
CA ILE A 65 11.93 20.45 10.61
C ILE A 65 11.39 19.11 10.09
N HIS A 66 12.25 18.27 9.51
CA HIS A 66 11.83 16.97 9.00
C HIS A 66 11.36 16.05 10.13
N ASN A 67 10.30 15.29 9.84
CA ASN A 67 9.93 14.16 10.67
C ASN A 67 10.84 12.96 10.39
N GLU A 68 11.52 12.45 11.42
CA GLU A 68 12.43 11.31 11.33
C GLU A 68 11.75 10.06 10.73
N LYS A 69 10.47 9.83 11.04
CA LYS A 69 9.70 8.68 10.52
C LYS A 69 9.49 8.79 9.00
N ALA A 70 9.30 9.99 8.49
CA ALA A 70 9.11 10.24 7.05
C ALA A 70 10.44 10.04 6.30
N ASP A 71 11.53 10.56 6.86
CA ASP A 71 12.89 10.40 6.33
C ASP A 71 13.32 8.92 6.31
N GLU A 72 13.09 8.19 7.41
CA GLU A 72 13.43 6.77 7.51
C GLU A 72 12.62 5.93 6.50
N GLU A 73 11.33 6.23 6.30
CA GLU A 73 10.50 5.53 5.31
C GLU A 73 10.96 5.78 3.87
N ILE A 74 11.39 7.00 3.51
CA ILE A 74 11.99 7.24 2.19
C ILE A 74 13.33 6.51 2.08
N ALA A 75 14.21 6.68 3.06
CA ALA A 75 15.58 6.15 3.02
C ALA A 75 15.58 4.63 2.91
N SER A 76 14.83 3.95 3.78
CA SER A 76 14.72 2.48 3.79
C SER A 76 14.15 1.94 2.47
N ARG A 77 13.10 2.55 1.93
CA ARG A 77 12.52 2.13 0.64
C ARG A 77 13.46 2.35 -0.53
N THR A 78 14.18 3.48 -0.52
CA THR A 78 15.20 3.78 -1.53
C THR A 78 16.29 2.71 -1.51
N LEU A 79 16.78 2.36 -0.31
CA LEU A 79 17.76 1.29 -0.13
C LEU A 79 17.26 -0.06 -0.68
N TYR A 80 16.00 -0.44 -0.41
CA TYR A 80 15.45 -1.69 -0.92
C TYR A 80 15.27 -1.71 -2.44
N ILE A 81 14.97 -0.56 -3.04
CA ILE A 81 14.88 -0.41 -4.50
C ILE A 81 16.27 -0.52 -5.12
N ASP A 82 17.25 0.20 -4.58
CA ASP A 82 18.63 0.21 -5.08
C ASP A 82 19.26 -1.19 -4.99
N GLN A 83 18.87 -1.97 -3.97
CA GLN A 83 19.31 -3.35 -3.80
C GLN A 83 18.46 -4.37 -4.58
N ASN A 84 17.46 -3.96 -5.37
CA ASN A 84 16.53 -4.85 -6.08
C ASN A 84 15.86 -5.90 -5.14
N ARG A 85 15.58 -5.49 -3.90
CA ARG A 85 14.97 -6.34 -2.85
C ARG A 85 13.50 -6.04 -2.62
N LEU A 86 12.96 -5.01 -3.26
CA LEU A 86 11.57 -4.61 -3.11
C LEU A 86 10.72 -5.32 -4.16
N LYS A 87 9.69 -6.08 -3.74
CA LYS A 87 8.76 -6.76 -4.65
C LYS A 87 7.31 -6.38 -4.36
N LEU A 88 6.54 -6.27 -5.42
CA LEU A 88 5.10 -6.03 -5.36
C LEU A 88 4.34 -7.31 -5.65
N ILE A 89 3.44 -7.67 -4.74
CA ILE A 89 2.50 -8.79 -4.88
C ILE A 89 1.11 -8.20 -5.12
N ASN A 90 0.56 -8.43 -6.31
CA ASN A 90 -0.79 -8.00 -6.66
C ASN A 90 -1.82 -9.04 -6.15
N CYS A 91 -2.71 -8.64 -5.24
CA CYS A 91 -3.77 -9.45 -4.66
C CYS A 91 -5.16 -9.13 -5.26
N ILE A 92 -5.21 -8.67 -6.52
CA ILE A 92 -6.40 -8.26 -7.28
C ILE A 92 -7.04 -6.97 -6.77
N LEU A 93 -7.47 -6.93 -5.50
CA LEU A 93 -8.15 -5.77 -4.90
C LEU A 93 -7.18 -4.79 -4.22
N PHE A 94 -6.00 -5.27 -3.86
CA PHE A 94 -4.95 -4.49 -3.21
C PHE A 94 -3.60 -5.07 -3.63
N SER A 95 -2.54 -4.34 -3.32
CA SER A 95 -1.16 -4.76 -3.56
C SER A 95 -0.39 -4.77 -2.25
N ILE A 96 0.48 -5.75 -2.08
CA ILE A 96 1.38 -5.85 -0.93
C ILE A 96 2.79 -5.55 -1.42
N LEU A 97 3.49 -4.69 -0.71
CA LEU A 97 4.91 -4.42 -0.92
C LEU A 97 5.72 -5.20 0.10
N ILE A 98 6.60 -6.08 -0.37
CA ILE A 98 7.45 -6.92 0.48
C ILE A 98 8.92 -6.62 0.26
N LYS A 99 9.74 -6.75 1.32
CA LYS A 99 11.19 -6.86 1.20
C LYS A 99 11.62 -8.31 1.06
N LEU A 100 12.59 -8.56 0.21
CA LEU A 100 13.33 -9.81 0.15
C LEU A 100 14.57 -9.71 1.04
N PRO A 101 15.04 -10.83 1.62
CA PRO A 101 16.28 -10.86 2.39
C PRO A 101 17.50 -10.50 1.53
N ASP A 102 17.52 -10.94 0.28
CA ASP A 102 18.58 -10.66 -0.70
C ASP A 102 17.98 -10.32 -2.06
N SER A 103 18.81 -9.77 -2.95
CA SER A 103 18.39 -9.52 -4.33
C SER A 103 18.29 -10.83 -5.11
N ASP A 104 17.37 -10.90 -6.09
CA ASP A 104 17.24 -12.07 -6.97
C ASP A 104 18.51 -12.32 -7.80
N ASP A 105 19.33 -11.27 -8.00
CA ASP A 105 20.57 -11.33 -8.76
C ASP A 105 21.71 -12.03 -7.98
N VAL A 106 21.57 -12.14 -6.65
CA VAL A 106 22.59 -12.69 -5.77
C VAL A 106 22.43 -14.22 -5.66
N CYS A 107 23.38 -14.93 -6.26
CA CYS A 107 23.41 -16.39 -6.34
C CYS A 107 23.97 -17.09 -5.07
N LEU A 108 23.55 -16.63 -3.88
CA LEU A 108 23.91 -17.26 -2.62
C LEU A 108 23.25 -18.64 -2.47
N TYR A 109 23.94 -19.55 -1.78
CA TYR A 109 23.44 -20.89 -1.50
C TYR A 109 22.11 -20.82 -0.71
N GLU A 110 22.03 -19.92 0.27
CA GLU A 110 20.86 -19.70 1.11
C GLU A 110 19.60 -19.32 0.31
N ASN A 111 19.77 -18.61 -0.82
CA ASN A 111 18.66 -18.20 -1.68
C ASN A 111 18.15 -19.33 -2.60
N ARG A 112 18.97 -20.33 -2.90
CA ARG A 112 18.58 -21.48 -3.75
C ARG A 112 17.95 -22.62 -2.97
N ASP A 113 18.28 -22.74 -1.69
CA ASP A 113 17.80 -23.84 -0.88
C ASP A 113 16.31 -23.65 -0.53
N SER A 114 15.47 -24.56 -1.03
CA SER A 114 14.03 -24.54 -0.77
C SER A 114 13.69 -24.81 0.70
N ILE A 115 14.62 -25.43 1.45
CA ILE A 115 14.47 -25.75 2.87
C ILE A 115 14.69 -24.51 3.74
N LEU A 116 15.63 -23.64 3.35
CA LEU A 116 15.94 -22.41 4.08
C LEU A 116 14.92 -21.29 3.82
N ARG A 117 14.10 -21.42 2.77
CA ARG A 117 13.09 -20.43 2.42
C ARG A 117 11.95 -20.40 3.44
N ARG A 118 11.79 -19.27 4.15
CA ARG A 118 10.66 -19.02 5.05
C ARG A 118 9.33 -19.25 4.34
N TRP A 119 8.40 -19.88 5.05
CA TRP A 119 7.03 -20.02 4.57
C TRP A 119 6.34 -18.66 4.48
N TRP A 120 5.38 -18.51 3.58
CA TRP A 120 4.74 -17.21 3.34
C TRP A 120 4.07 -16.62 4.60
N TRP A 121 3.49 -17.46 5.46
CA TRP A 121 2.91 -17.03 6.74
C TRP A 121 3.95 -16.51 7.74
N GLN A 122 5.20 -16.97 7.63
CA GLN A 122 6.29 -16.52 8.50
C GLN A 122 6.88 -15.19 8.02
N ARG A 123 6.54 -14.72 6.81
CA ARG A 123 7.08 -13.49 6.20
C ARG A 123 6.23 -12.24 6.46
N TYR A 124 5.47 -12.21 7.56
CA TYR A 124 4.68 -11.03 7.92
C TYR A 124 5.59 -9.83 8.26
N ASP A 125 6.76 -10.07 8.84
CA ASP A 125 7.79 -9.05 9.14
C ASP A 125 8.40 -8.42 7.87
N ASP A 126 8.25 -9.10 6.73
CA ASP A 126 8.80 -8.67 5.45
C ASP A 126 7.83 -7.73 4.70
N ILE A 127 6.62 -7.51 5.22
CA ILE A 127 5.64 -6.60 4.64
C ILE A 127 6.06 -5.16 4.96
N ILE A 128 6.39 -4.39 3.93
CA ILE A 128 6.72 -2.97 4.05
C ILE A 128 5.45 -2.12 4.01
N ASP A 129 4.56 -2.39 3.06
CA ASP A 129 3.38 -1.55 2.84
C ASP A 129 2.23 -2.31 2.18
N ILE A 130 1.03 -1.77 2.33
CA ILE A 130 -0.18 -2.24 1.67
C ILE A 130 -0.72 -1.08 0.83
N GLY A 131 -0.84 -1.33 -0.46
CA GLY A 131 -1.40 -0.42 -1.45
C GLY A 131 -2.87 -0.75 -1.73
N ALA A 132 -3.76 0.21 -1.51
CA ALA A 132 -5.17 0.08 -1.86
C ALA A 132 -5.70 1.44 -2.34
N PHE A 133 -6.66 1.44 -3.26
CA PHE A 133 -7.31 2.66 -3.76
C PHE A 133 -6.31 3.73 -4.25
N ASN A 134 -5.28 3.30 -4.98
CA ASN A 134 -4.18 4.12 -5.52
C ASN A 134 -3.39 4.88 -4.44
N LYS A 135 -3.39 4.36 -3.21
CA LYS A 135 -2.64 4.92 -2.08
C LYS A 135 -1.86 3.83 -1.38
N TRP A 136 -0.67 4.20 -0.92
CA TRP A 136 0.18 3.38 -0.05
C TRP A 136 -0.09 3.76 1.40
N LEU A 137 -0.60 2.83 2.19
CA LEU A 137 -1.14 3.13 3.52
C LEU A 137 -0.06 3.57 4.51
N LYS A 138 1.04 2.80 4.61
CA LYS A 138 2.13 3.09 5.55
C LYS A 138 2.90 4.33 5.12
N LEU A 139 3.25 4.43 3.82
CA LEU A 139 3.92 5.62 3.27
C LEU A 139 3.04 6.87 3.38
N GLY A 140 1.73 6.74 3.18
CA GLY A 140 0.81 7.87 3.37
C GLY A 140 0.78 8.33 4.83
N LYS A 141 0.68 7.38 5.76
CA LYS A 141 0.61 7.66 7.19
C LYS A 141 1.89 8.30 7.76
N SER A 142 3.07 7.87 7.29
CA SER A 142 4.33 8.50 7.73
C SER A 142 4.45 9.95 7.25
N PHE A 143 3.69 10.34 6.23
CA PHE A 143 3.68 11.68 5.64
C PHE A 143 2.55 12.60 6.12
N GLU A 144 1.76 12.22 7.14
CA GLU A 144 0.71 13.10 7.65
C GLU A 144 1.28 14.35 8.35
N ASN A 145 2.41 14.21 9.06
CA ASN A 145 3.10 15.29 9.79
C ASN A 145 4.59 15.32 9.45
N TYR A 146 4.91 15.27 8.15
CA TYR A 146 6.30 15.17 7.66
C TYR A 146 7.13 16.44 7.90
N ASP A 147 6.46 17.57 8.12
CA ASP A 147 6.99 18.91 8.38
C ASP A 147 7.08 19.25 9.88
N ILE A 148 6.79 18.29 10.76
CA ILE A 148 6.86 18.46 12.21
C ILE A 148 7.95 17.55 12.76
N ASN A 149 8.99 18.16 13.31
CA ASN A 149 10.01 17.46 14.06
C ASN A 149 9.57 17.33 15.54
N GLU A 150 9.09 16.14 15.92
CA GLU A 150 8.64 15.85 17.31
C GLU A 150 9.75 16.09 18.36
N ASN A 151 11.03 15.99 17.97
CA ASN A 151 12.16 16.16 18.89
C ASN A 151 12.36 17.61 19.36
N GLU A 152 11.90 18.60 18.60
CA GLU A 152 11.96 20.02 18.99
C GLU A 152 11.09 20.32 20.23
N PHE A 153 9.98 19.59 20.38
CA PHE A 153 9.01 19.78 21.46
C PHE A 153 9.33 18.95 22.72
N ASN A 154 10.17 17.93 22.59
CA ASN A 154 10.61 17.09 23.70
C ASN A 154 11.77 17.71 24.50
N ASN A 155 12.38 18.78 23.99
CA ASN A 155 13.45 19.48 24.69
C ASN A 155 12.87 20.45 25.75
N PRO A 156 13.25 20.33 27.04
CA PRO A 156 12.65 21.15 28.11
C PRO A 156 12.90 22.66 27.96
N ILE A 157 13.83 23.07 27.10
CA ILE A 157 14.20 24.48 26.85
C ILE A 157 13.18 25.19 25.96
N SER A 158 12.44 24.48 25.09
CA SER A 158 11.43 25.09 24.21
C SER A 158 10.07 25.35 24.89
N LYS A 159 9.86 24.85 26.11
CA LYS A 159 8.64 25.11 26.90
C LYS A 159 8.61 26.49 27.59
N PHE A 160 9.72 27.24 27.53
CA PHE A 160 9.88 28.52 28.23
C PHE A 160 10.19 29.69 27.29
N ALA A 161 10.11 29.48 25.96
CA ALA A 161 10.25 30.51 24.94
C ALA A 161 8.87 30.92 24.40
#